data_AF-A0A954HU77-F1
#
_entry.id   AF-A0A954HU77-F1
#
_cell.length_a   1.000
_cell.length_b   1.000
_cell.length_c   1.000
_cell.angle_alpha   90.00
_cell.angle_beta   90.00
_cell.angle_gamma   90.00
#
_symmetry.space_group_name_H-M   'P 1'
#
loop_
_entity.id
_entity.type
_entity.pdbx_description
1 polymer ?
#
loop_
_entity_poly.entity_id
_entity_poly.type
_entity_poly.pdbx_seq_one_letter_code
_entity_poly.pdbx_strand_id
1 'polypeptide(L)'
;MFLITELDRRCSAIVPGATVLFVAFFTAHLQATDRIDYQRDIRPILASRCWHCHGPDANARQGNLRLDQSESALAPRAHTAAVVPGDAGASLLVQRIDSNDDDLRMPPPDQPRQLTTEEKSTLRRWVTEGGSFTRHWAFRPPSRPPVPEMTSSDWVRNEIDAFVLAELRQHGLQPSAEAERATLIRRLSLDLTGLPPSPEDVQLFLGDTHTD
;
A
#
# COMPACT_ATOMS: atom_id res chain seq x y z
N MET A 1 36.63 46.82 -67.58
CA MET A 1 36.02 46.37 -68.84
C MET A 1 36.17 44.86 -68.88
N PHE A 2 35.08 44.13 -68.56
CA PHE A 2 34.83 42.70 -68.81
C PHE A 2 35.85 41.68 -68.25
N LEU A 3 35.54 40.48 -67.78
CA LEU A 3 34.37 39.67 -67.39
C LEU A 3 35.05 38.29 -67.09
N ILE A 4 34.65 37.44 -66.13
CA ILE A 4 33.90 36.17 -66.30
C ILE A 4 34.52 35.13 -65.33
N THR A 5 33.67 34.57 -64.44
CA THR A 5 33.56 33.19 -63.91
C THR A 5 34.75 32.45 -63.25
N GLU A 6 34.66 31.94 -62.01
CA GLU A 6 33.85 30.82 -61.47
C GLU A 6 34.59 29.48 -61.54
N LEU A 7 34.86 28.86 -60.37
CA LEU A 7 34.52 27.49 -59.97
C LEU A 7 35.51 26.92 -58.94
N ASP A 8 34.97 26.79 -57.72
CA ASP A 8 34.82 25.53 -56.99
C ASP A 8 36.03 24.61 -56.76
N ARG A 9 36.41 24.46 -55.48
CA ARG A 9 36.85 23.20 -54.85
C ARG A 9 36.89 23.35 -53.34
N ARG A 10 35.72 23.28 -52.70
CA ARG A 10 35.62 23.00 -51.26
C ARG A 10 35.89 21.51 -51.04
N CYS A 11 37.05 21.18 -50.48
CA CYS A 11 37.29 19.85 -49.90
C CYS A 11 36.41 19.69 -48.65
N SER A 12 35.33 18.93 -48.78
CA SER A 12 34.53 18.47 -47.63
C SER A 12 35.23 17.26 -47.02
N ALA A 13 35.80 17.42 -45.83
CA ALA A 13 36.35 16.32 -45.04
C ALA A 13 35.18 15.57 -44.38
N ILE A 14 35.02 14.30 -44.75
CA ILE A 14 34.06 13.37 -44.17
C ILE A 14 34.57 12.98 -42.77
N VAL A 15 33.88 13.43 -41.71
CA VAL A 15 34.07 12.90 -40.34
C VAL A 15 33.22 11.63 -40.23
N PRO A 16 33.80 10.45 -39.93
CA PRO A 16 33.01 9.26 -39.71
C PRO A 16 32.29 9.40 -38.36
N GLY A 17 30.96 9.51 -38.42
CA GLY A 17 30.10 9.54 -37.24
C GLY A 17 30.15 8.21 -36.50
N ALA A 18 30.71 8.22 -35.29
CA ALA A 18 30.61 7.11 -34.36
C ALA A 18 29.16 7.01 -33.87
N THR A 19 28.41 6.03 -34.37
CA THR A 19 27.07 5.71 -33.90
C THR A 19 27.18 5.07 -32.52
N VAL A 20 26.98 5.85 -31.46
CA VAL A 20 26.89 5.33 -30.08
C VAL A 20 25.55 4.64 -29.94
N LEU A 21 25.57 3.30 -29.95
CA LEU A 21 24.41 2.45 -29.68
C LEU A 21 24.04 2.57 -28.20
N PHE A 22 23.06 3.41 -27.87
CA PHE A 22 22.55 3.56 -26.51
C PHE A 22 21.67 2.33 -26.18
N VAL A 23 22.28 1.30 -25.59
CA VAL A 23 21.54 0.13 -25.10
C VAL A 23 20.83 0.54 -23.81
N ALA A 24 19.54 0.82 -23.93
CA ALA A 24 18.67 1.06 -22.78
C ALA A 24 18.50 -0.26 -22.01
N PHE A 25 19.23 -0.41 -20.89
CA PHE A 25 18.97 -1.46 -19.91
C PHE A 25 17.63 -1.15 -19.22
N PHE A 26 16.55 -1.76 -19.71
CA PHE A 26 15.27 -1.81 -19.01
C PHE A 26 15.43 -2.77 -17.82
N THR A 27 15.77 -2.23 -16.64
CA THR A 27 15.70 -2.98 -15.39
C THR A 27 14.22 -3.24 -15.07
N ALA A 28 13.76 -4.44 -15.38
CA ALA A 28 12.46 -4.91 -14.92
C ALA A 28 12.50 -5.05 -13.39
N HIS A 29 11.84 -4.14 -12.68
CA HIS A 29 11.57 -4.32 -11.26
C HIS A 29 10.58 -5.48 -11.12
N LEU A 30 11.10 -6.66 -10.72
CA LEU A 30 10.25 -7.71 -10.16
C LEU A 30 9.64 -7.15 -8.88
N GLN A 31 8.42 -6.63 -8.95
CA GLN A 31 7.63 -6.41 -7.75
C GLN A 31 7.31 -7.79 -7.19
N ALA A 32 7.91 -8.12 -6.05
CA ALA A 32 7.46 -9.25 -5.25
C ALA A 32 5.96 -9.03 -5.03
N THR A 33 5.13 -9.93 -5.56
CA THR A 33 3.69 -9.85 -5.35
C THR A 33 3.47 -10.14 -3.88
N ASP A 34 3.23 -9.08 -3.11
CA ASP A 34 2.92 -9.20 -1.69
C ASP A 34 1.71 -10.14 -1.54
N ARG A 35 1.86 -11.15 -0.68
CA ARG A 35 0.77 -12.07 -0.38
C ARG A 35 -0.42 -11.30 0.16
N ILE A 36 -1.62 -11.78 -0.14
CA ILE A 36 -2.83 -11.17 0.41
C ILE A 36 -2.80 -11.28 1.94
N ASP A 37 -2.92 -10.14 2.62
CA ASP A 37 -3.18 -10.08 4.04
C ASP A 37 -4.68 -9.87 4.29
N TYR A 38 -5.28 -10.73 5.09
CA TYR A 38 -6.72 -10.66 5.37
C TYR A 38 -7.14 -9.36 6.06
N GLN A 39 -6.34 -8.82 7.00
CA GLN A 39 -6.72 -7.60 7.72
C GLN A 39 -6.58 -6.34 6.87
N ARG A 40 -5.50 -6.26 6.09
CA ARG A 40 -5.19 -5.11 5.25
C ARG A 40 -6.02 -5.09 3.97
N ASP A 41 -6.13 -6.23 3.29
CA ASP A 41 -6.62 -6.27 1.92
C ASP A 41 -8.07 -6.76 1.82
N ILE A 42 -8.48 -7.73 2.66
CA ILE A 42 -9.77 -8.43 2.49
C ILE A 42 -10.87 -7.94 3.41
N ARG A 43 -10.56 -7.79 4.70
CA ARG A 43 -11.51 -7.36 5.71
C ARG A 43 -12.16 -6.00 5.37
N PRO A 44 -11.45 -4.99 4.86
CA PRO A 44 -12.08 -3.72 4.46
C PRO A 44 -13.11 -3.89 3.33
N ILE A 45 -12.83 -4.78 2.37
CA ILE A 45 -13.76 -5.11 1.27
C ILE A 45 -15.01 -5.81 1.83
N LEU A 46 -14.83 -6.87 2.63
CA LEU A 46 -15.97 -7.60 3.21
C LEU A 46 -16.82 -6.70 4.12
N ALA A 47 -16.17 -5.84 4.91
CA ALA A 47 -16.85 -4.90 5.80
C ALA A 47 -17.69 -3.87 5.05
N SER A 48 -17.12 -3.29 3.98
CA SER A 48 -17.78 -2.22 3.22
C SER A 48 -18.82 -2.75 2.24
N ARG A 49 -18.62 -3.93 1.66
CA ARG A 49 -19.45 -4.46 0.56
C ARG A 49 -20.42 -5.55 0.99
N CYS A 50 -20.07 -6.35 2.00
CA CYS A 50 -20.76 -7.62 2.26
C CYS A 50 -21.48 -7.69 3.62
N TRP A 51 -20.89 -7.17 4.70
CA TRP A 51 -21.39 -7.40 6.06
C TRP A 51 -22.74 -6.74 6.37
N HIS A 52 -23.20 -5.80 5.56
CA HIS A 52 -24.54 -5.24 5.73
C HIS A 52 -25.62 -6.32 5.58
N CYS A 53 -25.51 -7.18 4.56
CA CYS A 53 -26.46 -8.26 4.30
C CYS A 53 -25.95 -9.63 4.77
N HIS A 54 -24.64 -9.82 4.93
CA HIS A 54 -24.02 -11.10 5.32
C HIS A 54 -23.12 -10.96 6.55
N GLY A 55 -23.52 -10.15 7.53
CA GLY A 55 -22.74 -9.86 8.72
C GLY A 55 -23.52 -9.99 10.02
N PRO A 56 -23.12 -9.29 11.10
CA PRO A 56 -23.57 -9.54 12.47
C PRO A 56 -25.01 -9.16 12.77
N ASP A 57 -25.62 -8.26 12.00
CA ASP A 57 -27.04 -7.93 12.16
C ASP A 57 -27.90 -9.10 11.67
N ALA A 58 -28.74 -9.65 12.55
CA ALA A 58 -29.63 -10.76 12.22
C ALA A 58 -30.84 -10.31 11.40
N ASN A 59 -31.28 -9.06 11.55
CA ASN A 59 -32.48 -8.55 10.88
C ASN A 59 -32.23 -8.24 9.40
N ALA A 60 -31.03 -7.76 9.07
CA ALA A 60 -30.61 -7.53 7.70
C ALA A 60 -30.01 -8.78 7.03
N ARG A 61 -29.84 -9.88 7.76
CA ARG A 61 -29.07 -11.04 7.28
C ARG A 61 -29.80 -11.82 6.20
N GLN A 62 -29.15 -11.93 5.05
CA GLN A 62 -29.60 -12.72 3.92
C GLN A 62 -28.87 -14.07 3.88
N GLY A 63 -29.60 -15.11 3.49
CA GLY A 63 -29.07 -16.46 3.27
C GLY A 63 -28.48 -17.14 4.52
N ASN A 64 -28.73 -16.61 5.72
CA ASN A 64 -28.14 -17.05 6.99
C ASN A 64 -26.61 -17.24 6.89
N LEU A 65 -25.92 -16.29 6.26
CA LEU A 65 -24.48 -16.30 6.03
C LEU A 65 -23.79 -15.19 6.82
N ARG A 66 -22.69 -15.53 7.50
CA ARG A 66 -21.81 -14.60 8.22
C ARG A 66 -20.44 -14.59 7.56
N LEU A 67 -20.17 -13.60 6.72
CA LEU A 67 -18.83 -13.39 6.13
C LEU A 67 -17.87 -12.68 7.08
N ASP A 68 -18.35 -12.22 8.24
CA ASP A 68 -17.53 -11.70 9.34
C ASP A 68 -16.97 -12.81 10.24
N GLN A 69 -17.44 -14.06 10.09
CA GLN A 69 -17.02 -15.22 10.86
C GLN A 69 -16.44 -16.30 9.93
N SER A 70 -15.21 -16.71 10.22
CA SER A 70 -14.52 -17.73 9.42
C SER A 70 -15.28 -19.05 9.38
N GLU A 71 -15.85 -19.44 10.51
CA GLU A 71 -16.59 -20.68 10.73
C GLU A 71 -17.82 -20.74 9.83
N SER A 72 -18.53 -19.62 9.67
CA SER A 72 -19.72 -19.56 8.81
C SER A 72 -19.38 -19.48 7.33
N ALA A 73 -18.30 -18.77 6.98
CA ALA A 73 -17.84 -18.66 5.60
C ALA A 73 -17.33 -20.00 5.05
N LEU A 74 -16.65 -20.79 5.90
CA LEU A 74 -16.07 -22.09 5.56
C LEU A 74 -17.06 -23.26 5.76
N ALA A 75 -18.15 -23.06 6.51
CA ALA A 75 -19.13 -24.11 6.77
C ALA A 75 -19.75 -24.64 5.45
N PRO A 76 -19.92 -25.96 5.33
CA PRO A 76 -20.66 -26.55 4.22
C PRO A 76 -22.08 -25.97 4.11
N ARG A 77 -22.52 -25.70 2.89
CA ARG A 77 -23.91 -25.33 2.56
C ARG A 77 -24.45 -26.31 1.52
N ALA A 78 -25.66 -26.07 1.03
CA ALA A 78 -26.39 -27.00 0.16
C ALA A 78 -25.58 -27.57 -1.03
N HIS A 79 -24.69 -26.77 -1.63
CA HIS A 79 -23.87 -27.19 -2.76
C HIS A 79 -22.36 -27.09 -2.52
N THR A 80 -21.92 -26.07 -1.77
CA THR A 80 -20.52 -25.81 -1.42
C THR A 80 -20.46 -24.76 -0.29
N ALA A 81 -19.26 -24.41 0.18
CA ALA A 81 -19.05 -23.35 1.17
C ALA A 81 -19.04 -21.95 0.53
N ALA A 82 -19.18 -20.89 1.34
CA ALA A 82 -19.03 -19.53 0.83
C ALA A 82 -17.59 -19.28 0.37
N VAL A 83 -16.62 -19.78 1.14
CA VAL A 83 -15.21 -19.80 0.81
C VAL A 83 -14.71 -21.23 0.88
N VAL A 84 -14.18 -21.74 -0.22
CA VAL A 84 -13.48 -23.02 -0.33
C VAL A 84 -11.98 -22.70 -0.45
N PRO A 85 -11.19 -22.94 0.60
CA PRO A 85 -9.75 -22.67 0.60
C PRO A 85 -9.03 -23.28 -0.62
N GLY A 86 -8.35 -22.44 -1.40
CA GLY A 86 -7.57 -22.87 -2.55
C GLY A 86 -8.37 -23.08 -3.84
N ASP A 87 -9.70 -23.04 -3.78
CA ASP A 87 -10.57 -23.24 -4.94
C ASP A 87 -11.56 -22.08 -5.09
N ALA A 88 -11.12 -21.06 -5.84
CA ALA A 88 -11.96 -19.93 -6.19
C ALA A 88 -13.17 -20.35 -7.06
N GLY A 89 -13.03 -21.38 -7.91
CA GLY A 89 -14.13 -21.83 -8.78
C GLY A 89 -15.26 -22.51 -8.01
N ALA A 90 -14.92 -23.26 -6.97
CA ALA A 90 -15.88 -23.94 -6.10
C ALA A 90 -16.47 -23.04 -4.99
N SER A 91 -15.94 -21.82 -4.82
CA SER A 91 -16.38 -20.89 -3.76
C SER A 91 -17.60 -20.07 -4.18
N LEU A 92 -18.70 -20.15 -3.41
CA LEU A 92 -19.90 -19.35 -3.73
C LEU A 92 -19.58 -17.85 -3.75
N LEU A 93 -18.71 -17.36 -2.86
CA LEU A 93 -18.35 -15.93 -2.84
C LEU A 93 -17.86 -15.47 -4.21
N VAL A 94 -16.97 -16.23 -4.84
CA VAL A 94 -16.39 -15.88 -6.15
C VAL A 94 -17.43 -16.02 -7.25
N GLN A 95 -18.21 -17.11 -7.24
CA GLN A 95 -19.31 -17.31 -8.21
C GLN A 95 -20.32 -16.16 -8.19
N ARG A 96 -20.63 -15.63 -7.00
CA ARG A 96 -21.62 -14.56 -6.83
C ARG A 96 -21.07 -13.20 -7.26
N ILE A 97 -19.81 -12.88 -6.99
CA ILE A 97 -19.22 -11.60 -7.43
C ILE A 97 -18.95 -11.55 -8.94
N ASP A 98 -18.82 -12.71 -9.58
CA ASP A 98 -18.60 -12.85 -11.03
C ASP A 98 -19.87 -13.07 -11.85
N SER A 99 -21.00 -13.35 -11.19
CA SER A 99 -22.26 -13.61 -11.88
C SER A 99 -22.74 -12.39 -12.67
N ASN A 100 -23.25 -12.63 -13.87
CA ASN A 100 -23.97 -11.64 -14.68
C ASN A 100 -25.49 -11.73 -14.53
N ASP A 101 -25.98 -12.75 -13.82
CA ASP A 101 -27.39 -12.88 -13.47
C ASP A 101 -27.71 -11.96 -12.28
N ASP A 102 -28.65 -11.03 -12.46
CA ASP A 102 -29.02 -10.02 -11.48
C ASP A 102 -29.63 -10.60 -10.20
N ASP A 103 -30.26 -11.78 -10.28
CA ASP A 103 -30.82 -12.47 -9.11
C ASP A 103 -29.75 -13.23 -8.31
N LEU A 104 -28.62 -13.54 -8.95
CA LEU A 104 -27.54 -14.30 -8.33
C LEU A 104 -26.35 -13.45 -7.94
N ARG A 105 -26.10 -12.33 -8.63
CA ARG A 105 -24.90 -11.51 -8.44
C ARG A 105 -24.91 -10.85 -7.06
N MET A 106 -23.73 -10.76 -6.48
CA MET A 106 -23.51 -10.04 -5.23
C MET A 106 -22.37 -9.03 -5.43
N PRO A 107 -22.54 -7.77 -4.99
CA PRO A 107 -23.78 -7.18 -4.47
C PRO A 107 -24.88 -7.07 -5.54
N PRO A 108 -26.18 -7.14 -5.15
CA PRO A 108 -27.30 -6.93 -6.06
C PRO A 108 -27.21 -5.56 -6.75
N PRO A 109 -27.69 -5.42 -8.00
CA PRO A 109 -27.46 -4.21 -8.80
C PRO A 109 -28.10 -2.94 -8.22
N ASP A 110 -29.16 -3.08 -7.43
CA ASP A 110 -29.86 -2.00 -6.74
C ASP A 110 -29.11 -1.50 -5.49
N GLN A 111 -28.07 -2.22 -5.05
CA GLN A 111 -27.29 -1.82 -3.88
C GLN A 111 -26.19 -0.82 -4.26
N PRO A 112 -25.99 0.26 -3.47
CA PRO A 112 -24.96 1.26 -3.77
C PRO A 112 -23.53 0.74 -3.54
N ARG A 113 -23.37 -0.41 -2.88
CA ARG A 113 -22.08 -0.95 -2.42
C ARG A 113 -21.43 -1.86 -3.44
N GLN A 114 -21.46 -1.53 -4.73
CA GLN A 114 -20.89 -2.36 -5.80
C GLN A 114 -19.38 -2.58 -5.61
N LEU A 115 -18.90 -3.74 -6.06
CA LEU A 115 -17.47 -4.09 -6.07
C LEU A 115 -16.77 -3.52 -7.31
N THR A 116 -15.56 -3.00 -7.14
CA THR A 116 -14.67 -2.69 -8.28
C THR A 116 -14.03 -3.96 -8.85
N THR A 117 -13.47 -3.85 -10.05
CA THR A 117 -12.74 -4.96 -10.69
C THR A 117 -11.54 -5.40 -9.83
N GLU A 118 -10.84 -4.46 -9.22
CA GLU A 118 -9.69 -4.68 -8.34
C GLU A 118 -10.11 -5.40 -7.05
N GLU A 119 -11.22 -4.98 -6.44
CA GLU A 119 -11.77 -5.64 -5.25
C GLU A 119 -12.18 -7.09 -5.55
N LYS A 120 -12.84 -7.34 -6.69
CA LYS A 120 -13.18 -8.71 -7.14
C LYS A 120 -11.92 -9.57 -7.34
N SER A 121 -10.91 -9.01 -8.00
CA SER A 121 -9.63 -9.68 -8.24
C SER A 121 -8.93 -10.03 -6.91
N THR A 122 -8.94 -9.09 -5.96
CA THR A 122 -8.35 -9.24 -4.63
C THR A 122 -9.04 -10.36 -3.85
N LEU A 123 -10.37 -10.41 -3.86
CA LEU A 123 -11.16 -11.49 -3.24
C LEU A 123 -10.89 -12.85 -3.90
N ARG A 124 -10.82 -12.92 -5.24
CA ARG A 124 -10.49 -14.16 -5.95
C ARG A 124 -9.11 -14.66 -5.55
N ARG A 125 -8.10 -13.78 -5.57
CA ARG A 125 -6.71 -14.12 -5.23
C ARG A 125 -6.61 -14.64 -3.80
N TRP A 126 -7.29 -13.99 -2.86
CA TRP A 126 -7.34 -14.45 -1.47
C TRP A 126 -7.86 -15.88 -1.32
N VAL A 127 -8.96 -16.21 -2.00
CA VAL A 127 -9.52 -17.57 -1.96
C VAL A 127 -8.54 -18.57 -2.57
N THR A 128 -7.95 -18.26 -3.73
CA THR A 128 -6.93 -19.08 -4.39
C THR A 128 -5.70 -19.30 -3.51
N GLU A 129 -5.28 -18.30 -2.73
CA GLU A 129 -4.16 -18.39 -1.79
C GLU A 129 -4.49 -19.15 -0.49
N GLY A 130 -5.70 -19.70 -0.37
CA GLY A 130 -6.13 -20.53 0.77
C GLY A 130 -7.23 -19.90 1.62
N GLY A 131 -7.72 -18.70 1.31
CA GLY A 131 -8.88 -18.10 1.98
C GLY A 131 -8.70 -17.91 3.49
N SER A 132 -7.46 -17.67 3.94
CA SER A 132 -7.15 -17.60 5.37
C SER A 132 -7.82 -16.40 6.02
N PHE A 133 -8.58 -16.65 7.08
CA PHE A 133 -9.09 -15.63 7.98
C PHE A 133 -8.07 -15.39 9.10
N THR A 134 -7.89 -14.14 9.51
CA THR A 134 -7.05 -13.82 10.67
C THR A 134 -7.85 -13.08 11.72
N ARG A 135 -7.52 -13.30 12.99
CA ARG A 135 -8.08 -12.51 14.11
C ARG A 135 -7.69 -11.05 13.97
N HIS A 136 -8.56 -10.16 14.48
CA HIS A 136 -8.26 -8.74 14.57
C HIS A 136 -6.89 -8.51 15.23
N TRP A 137 -6.14 -7.54 14.73
CA TRP A 137 -4.75 -7.29 15.15
C TRP A 137 -4.63 -7.10 16.67
N ALA A 138 -5.61 -6.46 17.32
CA ALA A 138 -5.65 -6.23 18.76
C ALA A 138 -5.74 -7.52 19.62
N PHE A 139 -6.14 -8.66 19.04
CA PHE A 139 -6.23 -9.96 19.73
C PHE A 139 -5.13 -10.92 19.29
N ARG A 140 -4.10 -10.42 18.59
CA ARG A 140 -2.91 -11.18 18.24
C ARG A 140 -1.75 -10.67 19.09
N PRO A 141 -0.95 -11.56 19.69
CA PRO A 141 0.29 -11.14 20.34
C PRO A 141 1.17 -10.38 19.34
N PRO A 142 1.70 -9.20 19.70
CA PRO A 142 2.62 -8.48 18.84
C PRO A 142 3.91 -9.30 18.68
N SER A 143 4.39 -9.43 17.45
CA SER A 143 5.68 -10.04 17.13
C SER A 143 6.66 -8.95 16.70
N ARG A 144 7.92 -9.04 17.14
CA ARG A 144 8.97 -8.10 16.70
C ARG A 144 9.37 -8.41 15.26
N PRO A 145 9.13 -7.52 14.29
CA PRO A 145 9.62 -7.72 12.92
C PRO A 145 11.14 -7.57 12.87
N PRO A 146 11.81 -8.15 11.86
CA PRO A 146 13.21 -7.86 11.60
C PRO A 146 13.36 -6.37 11.28
N VAL A 147 14.38 -5.74 11.87
CA VAL A 147 14.73 -4.35 11.59
C VAL A 147 15.29 -4.28 10.17
N PRO A 148 14.84 -3.34 9.31
CA PRO A 148 15.35 -3.21 7.96
C PRO A 148 16.86 -3.01 7.97
N GLU A 149 17.60 -3.85 7.23
CA GLU A 149 19.04 -3.73 7.03
C GLU A 149 19.33 -2.56 6.09
N MET A 150 19.14 -1.34 6.57
CA MET A 150 19.53 -0.14 5.86
C MET A 150 20.75 0.45 6.55
N THR A 151 21.88 -0.08 6.13
CA THR A 151 23.23 0.35 6.49
C THR A 151 23.44 1.86 6.28
N SER A 152 23.96 2.49 7.34
CA SER A 152 24.64 3.80 7.41
C SER A 152 23.86 5.01 6.89
N SER A 153 22.97 5.54 7.72
CA SER A 153 22.62 6.96 7.68
C SER A 153 22.74 7.50 9.10
N ASP A 154 23.47 8.60 9.26
CA ASP A 154 23.59 9.32 10.54
C ASP A 154 22.23 9.80 11.08
N TRP A 155 21.19 9.73 10.26
CA TRP A 155 19.81 10.04 10.64
C TRP A 155 19.15 8.93 11.47
N VAL A 156 19.55 7.66 11.29
CA VAL A 156 18.96 6.53 12.01
C VAL A 156 19.58 6.46 13.40
N ARG A 157 18.85 6.92 14.44
CA ARG A 157 19.30 6.92 15.83
C ARG A 157 18.86 5.65 16.58
N ASN A 158 17.76 5.03 16.15
CA ASN A 158 17.24 3.78 16.73
C ASN A 158 16.57 2.88 15.67
N GLU A 159 16.04 1.73 16.10
CA GLU A 159 15.39 0.76 15.21
C GLU A 159 14.11 1.29 14.54
N ILE A 160 13.37 2.20 15.18
CA ILE A 160 12.15 2.81 14.63
C ILE A 160 12.51 3.69 13.43
N ASP A 161 13.59 4.46 13.52
CA ASP A 161 14.07 5.32 12.44
C ASP A 161 14.43 4.49 11.19
N ALA A 162 14.92 3.26 11.37
CA ALA A 162 15.16 2.35 10.26
C ALA A 162 13.86 1.98 9.53
N PHE A 163 12.75 1.75 10.23
CA PHE A 163 11.45 1.52 9.58
C PHE A 163 10.95 2.77 8.86
N VAL A 164 11.06 3.95 9.48
CA VAL A 164 10.61 5.22 8.88
C VAL A 164 11.41 5.54 7.62
N LEU A 165 12.74 5.41 7.67
CA LEU A 165 13.61 5.65 6.53
C LEU A 165 13.34 4.67 5.38
N ALA A 166 12.92 3.44 5.69
CA ALA A 166 12.66 2.41 4.68
C ALA A 166 11.42 2.80 3.88
N GLU A 167 10.36 3.20 4.59
CA GLU A 167 9.13 3.67 3.98
C GLU A 167 9.37 4.95 3.17
N LEU A 168 10.08 5.94 3.72
CA LEU A 168 10.40 7.18 2.99
C LEU A 168 11.10 6.87 1.66
N ARG A 169 12.11 5.99 1.68
CA ARG A 169 12.84 5.58 0.47
C ARG A 169 11.96 4.85 -0.53
N GLN A 170 11.04 3.99 -0.07
CA GLN A 170 10.07 3.32 -0.94
C GLN A 170 9.18 4.32 -1.69
N HIS A 171 8.86 5.46 -1.08
CA HIS A 171 8.11 6.55 -1.70
C HIS A 171 9.00 7.61 -2.39
N GLY A 172 10.31 7.38 -2.49
CA GLY A 172 11.25 8.34 -3.10
C GLY A 172 11.44 9.64 -2.30
N LEU A 173 11.13 9.60 -1.00
CA LEU A 173 11.26 10.72 -0.08
C LEU A 173 12.56 10.63 0.73
N GLN A 174 13.00 11.77 1.26
CA GLN A 174 14.13 11.87 2.18
C GLN A 174 13.68 12.50 3.49
N PRO A 175 14.32 12.17 4.62
CA PRO A 175 14.06 12.87 5.87
C PRO A 175 14.28 14.37 5.75
N SER A 176 13.46 15.15 6.45
CA SER A 176 13.68 16.60 6.56
C SER A 176 14.88 16.90 7.44
N ALA A 177 15.54 18.03 7.19
CA ALA A 177 16.55 18.54 8.11
C ALA A 177 15.94 18.80 9.49
N GLU A 178 16.75 18.60 10.53
CA GLU A 178 16.36 18.92 11.89
C GLU A 178 16.08 20.41 12.02
N ALA A 179 14.99 20.76 12.71
CA ALA A 179 14.63 22.15 12.92
C ALA A 179 15.52 22.79 14.00
N GLU A 180 15.72 24.11 13.90
CA GLU A 180 16.41 24.88 14.94
C GLU A 180 15.85 24.60 16.34
N ARG A 181 16.73 24.54 17.36
CA ARG A 181 16.31 24.23 18.75
C ARG A 181 15.17 25.13 19.26
N ALA A 182 15.20 26.42 18.89
CA ALA A 182 14.13 27.36 19.21
C ALA A 182 12.77 27.01 18.57
N THR A 183 12.79 26.40 17.38
CA THR A 183 11.59 25.88 16.72
C THR A 183 11.10 24.61 17.40
N LEU A 184 12.01 23.72 17.81
CA LEU A 184 11.68 22.47 18.49
C LEU A 184 10.97 22.71 19.81
N ILE A 185 11.53 23.56 20.70
CA ILE A 185 10.88 23.87 21.99
C ILE A 185 9.50 24.50 21.81
N ARG A 186 9.34 25.35 20.79
CA ARG A 186 8.03 25.95 20.49
C ARG A 186 7.02 24.90 20.03
N ARG A 187 7.40 23.98 19.13
CA ARG A 187 6.52 22.90 18.67
C ARG A 187 6.11 21.99 19.82
N LEU A 188 7.10 21.52 20.58
CA LEU A 188 6.88 20.63 21.73
C LEU A 188 5.95 21.27 22.77
N SER A 189 6.17 22.53 23.12
CA SER A 189 5.31 23.24 24.08
C SER A 189 3.87 23.35 23.60
N LEU A 190 3.66 23.70 22.32
CA LEU A 190 2.34 23.80 21.72
C LEU A 190 1.63 22.44 21.66
N ASP A 191 2.35 21.36 21.33
CA ASP A 191 1.79 20.01 21.25
C ASP A 191 1.41 19.47 22.64
N LEU A 192 2.25 19.70 23.65
CA LEU A 192 2.03 19.17 25.01
C LEU A 192 1.07 20.01 25.85
N THR A 193 1.09 21.33 25.70
CA THR A 193 0.36 22.25 26.60
C THR A 193 -0.65 23.14 25.90
N GLY A 194 -0.58 23.26 24.57
CA GLY A 194 -1.36 24.23 23.80
C GLY A 194 -0.89 25.68 23.91
N LEU A 195 0.20 25.95 24.64
CA LEU A 195 0.73 27.30 24.88
C LEU A 195 2.16 27.44 24.35
N PRO A 196 2.58 28.65 23.93
CA PRO A 196 3.97 28.91 23.61
C PRO A 196 4.86 28.77 24.86
N PRO A 197 6.14 28.39 24.70
CA PRO A 197 7.05 28.20 25.83
C PRO A 197 7.33 29.54 26.53
N SER A 198 7.58 29.51 27.84
CA SER A 198 8.02 30.70 28.56
C SER A 198 9.45 31.09 28.15
N PRO A 199 9.86 32.36 28.32
CA PRO A 199 11.26 32.75 28.07
C PRO A 199 12.28 31.95 28.88
N GLU A 200 11.92 31.51 30.09
CA GLU A 200 12.78 30.68 30.95
C GLU A 200 12.95 29.27 30.37
N ASP A 201 11.87 28.63 29.93
CA ASP A 201 11.92 27.30 29.30
C ASP A 201 12.77 27.30 28.02
N VAL A 202 12.66 28.36 27.21
CA VAL A 202 13.48 28.52 26.02
C VAL A 202 14.96 28.61 26.38
N GLN A 203 15.32 29.39 27.39
CA GLN A 203 16.72 29.51 27.82
C GLN A 203 17.27 28.20 28.37
N LEU A 204 16.49 27.50 29.21
CA LEU A 204 16.87 26.19 29.74
C LEU A 204 17.09 25.17 28.62
N PHE A 205 16.15 25.09 27.66
CA PHE A 205 16.26 24.15 26.55
C PHE A 205 17.42 24.49 25.61
N LEU A 206 17.64 25.77 25.31
CA LEU A 206 18.77 26.17 24.45
C LEU A 206 20.14 25.98 25.13
N GLY A 207 20.20 26.09 26.45
CA GLY A 207 21.41 25.86 27.24
C GLY A 207 21.72 24.40 27.53
N ASP A 208 20.77 23.49 27.31
CA ASP A 208 20.98 22.05 27.50
C ASP A 208 21.84 21.47 26.36
N THR A 209 22.91 20.77 26.76
CA THR A 209 23.90 20.15 25.86
C THR A 209 23.91 18.63 25.95
N HIS A 210 22.97 18.03 26.70
CA HIS A 210 22.80 16.59 26.67
C HIS A 210 22.42 16.13 25.25
N THR A 211 23.03 15.04 24.83
CA THR A 211 22.64 14.32 23.62
C THR A 211 21.36 13.53 23.91
N ASP A 212 20.44 13.52 22.95
CA ASP A 212 19.26 12.65 22.94
C ASP A 212 19.63 11.15 22.88
#